data_AF-A0A1H3GQR8-F1
#
_entry.id   AF-A0A1H3GQR8-F1
#
_cell.length_a   1.000
_cell.length_b   1.000
_cell.length_c   1.000
_cell.angle_alpha   90.00
_cell.angle_beta   90.00
_cell.angle_gamma   90.00
#
_symmetry.space_group_name_H-M   'P 1'
#
loop_
_entity.id
_entity.type
_entity.pdbx_description
1 polymer ?
#
loop_
_entity_poly.entity_id
_entity_poly.type
_entity_poly.pdbx_seq_one_letter_code
_entity_poly.pdbx_strand_id
1 'polypeptide(L)'
;MVKAVLLGMGVLLTTSAYAKYFPPADVQQLIEKSETLNDKCRGGSGNNPSTMKACDQRDKLIERIEKKGYCYGSFNRDDARYSYRWLPCKMDKTR
;
A
#
# COMPACT_ATOMS: atom_id res chain seq x y z
N MET A 1 35.84 44.45 12.08
CA MET A 1 34.45 43.96 12.09
C MET A 1 34.20 43.27 10.76
N VAL A 2 34.23 41.93 10.71
CA VAL A 2 33.84 41.16 9.53
C VAL A 2 32.60 40.38 9.94
N LYS A 3 31.42 40.78 9.42
CA LYS A 3 30.19 40.02 9.60
C LYS A 3 30.32 38.75 8.75
N ALA A 4 30.57 37.62 9.40
CA ALA A 4 30.39 36.32 8.77
C ALA A 4 28.90 36.16 8.44
N VAL A 5 28.55 36.23 7.16
CA VAL A 5 27.24 35.80 6.69
C VAL A 5 27.31 34.30 6.56
N LEU A 6 26.83 33.60 7.58
CA LEU A 6 26.57 32.17 7.51
C LEU A 6 25.41 31.97 6.50
N LEU A 7 25.75 31.59 5.28
CA LEU A 7 24.80 31.04 4.30
C LEU A 7 24.33 29.67 4.82
N GLY A 8 23.38 29.69 5.76
CA GLY A 8 22.66 28.51 6.18
C GLY A 8 21.75 28.05 5.06
N MET A 9 22.19 27.07 4.25
CA MET A 9 21.29 26.29 3.40
C MET A 9 20.52 25.29 4.29
N GLY A 10 19.61 25.82 5.11
CA GLY A 10 18.60 25.01 5.78
C GLY A 10 17.53 24.62 4.77
N VAL A 11 17.74 23.52 4.04
CA VAL A 11 16.63 22.86 3.35
C VAL A 11 15.80 22.18 4.43
N LEU A 12 14.81 22.90 4.96
CA LEU A 12 13.73 22.32 5.75
C LEU A 12 12.97 21.37 4.81
N LEU A 13 13.36 20.10 4.80
CA LEU A 13 12.60 19.04 4.15
C LEU A 13 11.25 18.94 4.85
N THR A 14 10.22 19.55 4.28
CA THR A 14 8.83 19.47 4.75
C THR A 14 8.32 18.05 4.51
N THR A 15 8.67 17.11 5.38
CA THR A 15 8.30 15.69 5.32
C THR A 15 6.79 15.44 5.47
N SER A 16 6.02 16.47 5.84
CA SER A 16 4.61 16.34 6.22
C SER A 16 3.65 16.00 5.07
N ALA A 17 3.95 16.33 3.82
CA ALA A 17 3.00 16.14 2.72
C ALA A 17 2.91 14.67 2.24
N TYR A 18 4.00 13.92 2.36
CA TYR A 18 4.09 12.54 1.84
C TYR A 18 3.60 11.48 2.82
N ALA A 19 3.52 11.79 4.12
CA ALA A 19 3.06 10.85 5.15
C ALA A 19 1.63 10.32 4.90
N LYS A 20 0.81 11.00 4.09
CA LYS A 20 -0.56 10.58 3.75
C LYS A 20 -0.63 9.49 2.68
N TYR A 21 0.49 9.18 2.01
CA TYR A 21 0.55 8.17 0.95
C TYR A 21 1.00 6.80 1.44
N PHE A 22 1.76 6.74 2.53
CA PHE A 22 2.30 5.49 3.05
C PHE A 22 1.38 4.88 4.10
N PRO A 23 1.08 3.57 4.01
CA PRO A 23 0.35 2.87 5.06
C PRO A 23 1.08 2.96 6.41
N PRO A 24 0.36 3.09 7.54
CA PRO A 24 0.92 2.85 8.86
C PRO A 24 1.61 1.48 8.92
N ALA A 25 2.61 1.33 9.78
CA ALA A 25 3.45 0.13 9.82
C ALA A 25 2.65 -1.18 10.02
N ASP A 26 1.58 -1.14 10.82
CA ASP A 26 0.71 -2.28 11.04
C ASP A 26 -0.15 -2.64 9.80
N VAL A 27 -0.55 -1.64 9.00
CA VAL A 27 -1.21 -1.87 7.70
C VAL A 27 -0.20 -2.41 6.69
N GLN A 28 1.00 -1.84 6.65
CA GLN A 28 2.07 -2.25 5.73
C GLN A 28 2.43 -3.73 5.92
N GLN A 29 2.55 -4.20 7.17
CA GLN A 29 2.80 -5.62 7.46
C GLN A 29 1.66 -6.54 6.96
N LEU A 30 0.41 -6.08 7.02
CA LEU A 30 -0.71 -6.84 6.48
C LEU A 30 -0.67 -6.90 4.95
N ILE A 31 -0.31 -5.79 4.30
CA ILE A 31 -0.13 -5.69 2.84
C ILE A 31 0.94 -6.68 2.37
N GLU A 32 2.14 -6.63 2.95
CA GLU A 32 3.26 -7.52 2.56
C GLU A 32 2.91 -9.00 2.72
N LYS A 33 2.22 -9.33 3.83
CA LYS A 33 1.74 -10.70 4.06
C LYS A 33 0.66 -11.10 3.05
N SER A 34 -0.23 -10.19 2.68
CA SER A 34 -1.25 -10.44 1.66
C SER A 34 -0.62 -10.67 0.27
N GLU A 35 0.43 -9.93 -0.08
CA GLU A 35 1.17 -10.09 -1.34
C GLU A 35 1.89 -11.43 -1.39
N THR A 36 2.59 -11.81 -0.31
CA THR A 36 3.22 -13.14 -0.18
C THR A 36 2.20 -14.28 -0.36
N LEU A 37 1.00 -14.14 0.20
CA LEU A 37 -0.07 -15.13 0.04
C LEU A 37 -0.70 -15.09 -1.36
N ASN A 38 -0.76 -13.91 -1.99
CA ASN A 38 -1.23 -13.75 -3.36
C ASN A 38 -0.33 -14.47 -4.35
N ASP A 39 0.99 -14.40 -4.18
CA ASP A 39 1.93 -15.13 -5.04
C ASP A 39 1.70 -16.65 -4.94
N LYS A 40 1.50 -17.15 -3.73
CA LYS A 40 1.16 -18.57 -3.51
C LYS A 40 -0.19 -18.95 -4.11
N CYS A 41 -1.18 -18.07 -4.01
CA CYS A 41 -2.52 -18.30 -4.54
C CYS A 41 -2.53 -18.29 -6.08
N ARG A 42 -1.88 -17.31 -6.71
CA ARG A 42 -1.88 -17.13 -8.18
C ARG A 42 -0.87 -18.02 -8.90
N GLY A 43 0.20 -18.42 -8.20
CA GLY A 43 1.22 -19.32 -8.74
C GLY A 43 0.95 -20.80 -8.48
N GLY A 44 -0.02 -21.14 -7.63
CA GLY A 44 -0.34 -22.53 -7.26
C GLY A 44 -1.46 -23.16 -8.12
N SER A 45 -1.56 -24.49 -8.05
CA SER A 45 -2.67 -25.24 -8.69
C SER A 45 -3.97 -25.06 -7.91
N GLY A 46 -5.08 -24.80 -8.60
CA GLY A 46 -6.42 -24.64 -7.99
C GLY A 46 -6.99 -25.93 -7.37
N ASN A 47 -6.46 -27.11 -7.73
CA ASN A 47 -6.86 -28.38 -7.13
C ASN A 47 -6.01 -28.75 -5.90
N ASN A 48 -4.97 -27.98 -5.60
CA ASN A 48 -4.14 -28.20 -4.42
C ASN A 48 -4.75 -27.48 -3.20
N PRO A 49 -5.11 -28.20 -2.12
CA PRO A 49 -5.66 -27.61 -0.91
C PRO A 49 -4.76 -26.52 -0.28
N SER A 50 -3.43 -26.61 -0.41
CA SER A 50 -2.52 -25.60 0.12
C SER A 50 -2.61 -24.27 -0.64
N THR A 51 -2.85 -24.32 -1.97
CA THR A 51 -3.09 -23.13 -2.79
C THR A 51 -4.38 -22.45 -2.34
N MET A 52 -5.46 -23.21 -2.21
CA MET A 52 -6.77 -22.68 -1.80
C MET A 52 -6.70 -22.05 -0.40
N LYS A 53 -6.01 -22.70 0.54
CA LYS A 53 -5.75 -22.13 1.86
C LYS A 53 -4.99 -20.79 1.80
N ALA A 54 -4.03 -20.64 0.88
CA ALA A 54 -3.32 -19.38 0.70
C ALA A 54 -4.24 -18.28 0.14
N CYS A 55 -5.11 -18.62 -0.82
CA CYS A 55 -6.13 -17.72 -1.33
C CYS A 55 -7.08 -17.23 -0.23
N ASP A 56 -7.65 -18.15 0.57
CA ASP A 56 -8.57 -17.80 1.66
C ASP A 56 -7.90 -16.91 2.72
N GLN A 57 -6.63 -17.20 3.04
CA GLN A 57 -5.87 -16.40 3.99
C GLN A 57 -5.56 -15.01 3.44
N ARG A 58 -5.21 -14.89 2.14
CA ARG A 58 -5.03 -13.60 1.48
C ARG A 58 -6.31 -12.76 1.59
N ASP A 59 -7.45 -13.34 1.26
CA ASP A 59 -8.72 -12.63 1.20
C ASP A 59 -9.12 -12.07 2.58
N LYS A 60 -8.90 -12.84 3.64
CA LYS A 60 -9.08 -12.37 5.04
C LYS A 60 -8.14 -11.21 5.41
N LEU A 61 -6.92 -11.19 4.88
CA LEU A 61 -6.00 -10.07 5.11
C LEU A 61 -6.43 -8.84 4.31
N ILE A 62 -6.88 -9.00 3.06
CA ILE A 62 -7.42 -7.92 2.25
C ILE A 62 -8.60 -7.25 2.98
N GLU A 63 -9.56 -8.02 3.49
CA GLU A 63 -10.67 -7.47 4.29
C GLU A 63 -10.20 -6.69 5.52
N ARG A 64 -9.13 -7.17 6.18
CA ARG A 64 -8.57 -6.49 7.36
C ARG A 64 -7.87 -5.17 6.98
N ILE A 65 -7.17 -5.14 5.84
CA ILE A 65 -6.53 -3.93 5.30
C ILE A 65 -7.60 -2.90 4.94
N GLU A 66 -8.69 -3.33 4.29
CA GLU A 66 -9.83 -2.46 3.93
C GLU A 66 -10.53 -1.89 5.16
N LYS A 67 -10.74 -2.69 6.21
CA LYS A 67 -11.27 -2.21 7.51
C LYS A 67 -10.36 -1.18 8.18
N LYS A 68 -9.07 -1.14 7.83
CA LYS A 68 -8.10 -0.11 8.27
C LYS A 68 -8.03 1.09 7.33
N GLY A 69 -8.90 1.17 6.32
CA GLY A 69 -9.04 2.32 5.43
C GLY A 69 -8.11 2.33 4.22
N TYR A 70 -7.54 1.18 3.86
CA TYR A 70 -6.68 1.02 2.67
C TYR A 70 -7.31 0.06 1.66
N CYS A 71 -7.36 0.49 0.40
CA CYS A 71 -8.05 -0.19 -0.68
C CYS A 71 -7.06 -0.46 -1.83
N TYR A 72 -7.22 -1.60 -2.49
CA TYR A 72 -6.46 -1.90 -3.72
C TYR A 72 -7.23 -1.35 -4.93
N GLY A 73 -6.75 -0.24 -5.49
CA GLY A 73 -7.48 0.54 -6.49
C GLY A 73 -6.58 1.52 -7.24
N SER A 74 -7.17 2.54 -7.87
CA SER A 74 -6.42 3.59 -8.55
C SER A 74 -6.94 4.99 -8.19
N PHE A 75 -6.06 5.98 -8.34
CA PHE A 75 -6.41 7.41 -8.28
C PHE A 75 -7.15 7.88 -9.54
N ASN A 76 -7.24 7.05 -10.58
CA ASN A 76 -7.95 7.32 -11.82
C ASN A 76 -8.99 6.22 -12.08
N ARG A 77 -10.21 6.61 -12.46
CA ARG A 77 -11.34 5.69 -12.66
C ARG A 77 -11.14 4.77 -13.86
N ASP A 78 -10.45 5.26 -14.89
CA ASP A 78 -10.33 4.58 -16.18
C ASP A 78 -9.06 3.72 -16.27
N ASP A 79 -8.30 3.62 -15.18
CA ASP A 79 -7.10 2.79 -15.09
C ASP A 79 -7.43 1.29 -15.13
N ALA A 80 -6.59 0.53 -15.82
CA ALA A 80 -6.71 -0.92 -15.87
C ALA A 80 -6.27 -1.56 -14.54
N ARG A 81 -6.86 -2.71 -14.19
CA ARG A 81 -6.62 -3.39 -12.89
C ARG A 81 -5.16 -3.76 -12.62
N TYR A 82 -4.32 -3.90 -13.64
CA TYR A 82 -2.90 -4.19 -13.45
C TYR A 82 -2.11 -2.99 -12.87
N SER A 83 -2.62 -1.75 -12.99
CA SER A 83 -1.99 -0.55 -12.42
C SER A 83 -2.47 -0.23 -11.00
N TYR A 84 -3.39 -1.05 -10.45
CA TYR A 84 -3.93 -0.83 -9.13
C TYR A 84 -2.83 -0.97 -8.07
N ARG A 85 -2.99 -0.23 -6.97
CA ARG A 85 -2.08 -0.21 -5.85
C ARG A 85 -2.86 -0.06 -4.55
N TRP A 86 -2.21 -0.38 -3.43
CA TRP A 86 -2.73 -0.02 -2.12
C TRP A 86 -2.69 1.49 -1.92
N LEU A 87 -3.84 2.08 -1.60
CA LEU A 87 -4.00 3.51 -1.36
C LEU A 87 -5.10 3.74 -0.31
N PRO A 88 -5.14 4.90 0.36
CA PRO A 88 -6.24 5.22 1.27
C PRO A 88 -7.57 5.15 0.53
N CYS A 89 -8.56 4.41 1.05
CA CYS A 89 -9.83 4.16 0.35
C CYS A 89 -10.55 5.43 -0.14
N LYS A 90 -10.45 6.53 0.61
CA LYS A 90 -11.00 7.84 0.21
C LYS A 90 -10.42 8.42 -1.10
N MET A 91 -9.26 7.92 -1.52
CA MET A 91 -8.57 8.31 -2.73
C MET A 91 -8.81 7.33 -3.89
N ASP A 92 -9.46 6.19 -3.64
CA ASP A 92 -9.82 5.22 -4.66
C ASP A 92 -10.91 5.79 -5.56
N LYS A 93 -10.64 5.91 -6.85
CA LYS A 93 -11.60 6.36 -7.87
C LYS A 93 -12.24 5.23 -8.64
N THR A 94 -11.92 3.98 -8.27
CA THR A 94 -12.44 2.77 -8.93
C THR A 94 -13.61 2.14 -8.16
N ARG A 95 -13.98 2.74 -7.02
CA ARG A 95 -15.12 2.37 -6.18
C ARG A 95 -16.21 3.43 -6.22
#